data_AF-I4EH34-F1
#
_entry.id   AF-I4EH34-F1
#
_cell.length_a   1.000
_cell.length_b   1.000
_cell.length_c   1.000
_cell.angle_alpha   90.00
_cell.angle_beta   90.00
_cell.angle_gamma   90.00
#
_symmetry.space_group_name_H-M   'P 1'
#
loop_
_entity.id
_entity.type
_entity.pdbx_description
1 polymer ?
#
loop_
_entity_poly.entity_id
_entity_poly.type
_entity_poly.pdbx_seq_one_letter_code
_entity_poly.pdbx_strand_id
1 'polypeptide(L)'
;MLLDGKVRVPLPVTAPTDTGIDFLTSYEEWLCAQRGFPLPGNQFEYPTCVVGQQVYDDVSRFPRSARDLGQIAGQDAIYSAYFRASMILNDFGLDALDDENPYKNSGTQSGFATFGFAHLLLMVGSVHKAERHAWFEKWFVHRYLQPEVFAGRVHNHVTGRANYPIDQSLLTSPVLDRIFEHNRTLNRRRGIGREPGTFLLPILFPHGSPIHPSFPSGHAQTAGTCVTLLKAWFNEDFPIPNPVQPNADGTALEPYNGVLTVGGELNKLAHNLSMGRDMSGVHWRADDIQGNRLGEEVALRILREARATYSEPFNGFTLIKFDGTPVIIV
;
A
#
# COMPACT_ATOMS: atom_id res chain seq x y z
N MET A 1 -19.04 -16.20 -1.40
CA MET A 1 -17.86 -16.87 -0.81
C MET A 1 -17.01 -15.78 -0.19
N LEU A 2 -17.18 -15.49 1.10
CA LEU A 2 -16.40 -14.46 1.79
C LEU A 2 -14.96 -14.97 1.90
N LEU A 3 -14.05 -14.34 1.16
CA LEU A 3 -12.62 -14.51 1.37
C LEU A 3 -12.31 -14.05 2.80
N ASP A 4 -11.70 -14.90 3.61
CA ASP A 4 -11.33 -14.56 4.99
C ASP A 4 -10.50 -13.26 4.99
N GLY A 5 -10.97 -12.26 5.75
CA GLY A 5 -10.32 -10.96 5.87
C GLY A 5 -9.10 -10.98 6.79
N LYS A 6 -8.84 -12.11 7.45
CA LYS A 6 -7.67 -12.30 8.31
C LYS A 6 -6.40 -12.50 7.48
N VAL A 7 -5.29 -12.02 8.02
CA VAL A 7 -3.96 -12.19 7.46
C VAL A 7 -3.00 -12.77 8.50
N ARG A 8 -1.93 -13.42 8.04
CA ARG A 8 -0.85 -13.78 8.94
C ARG A 8 -0.08 -12.53 9.33
N VAL A 9 -0.01 -12.25 10.61
CA VAL A 9 0.60 -11.01 11.13
C VAL A 9 2.04 -11.27 11.56
N PRO A 10 3.02 -10.48 11.09
CA PRO A 10 4.36 -10.43 11.67
C PRO A 10 4.31 -10.10 13.16
N LEU A 11 5.03 -10.85 14.00
CA LEU A 11 5.05 -10.56 15.43
C LEU A 11 5.61 -9.14 15.70
N PRO A 12 4.92 -8.31 16.50
CA PRO A 12 5.37 -6.96 16.83
C PRO A 12 6.56 -6.99 17.79
N VAL A 13 7.35 -5.92 17.86
CA VAL A 13 8.46 -5.82 18.83
C VAL A 13 7.93 -5.21 20.14
N THR A 14 7.45 -6.01 21.11
CA THR A 14 6.83 -5.52 22.37
C THR A 14 7.27 -6.27 23.65
N ALA A 15 7.68 -5.57 24.72
CA ALA A 15 7.96 -6.15 26.05
C ALA A 15 9.06 -7.27 26.08
N PRO A 16 9.49 -7.79 27.27
CA PRO A 16 10.80 -8.42 27.41
C PRO A 16 10.90 -9.90 26.98
N THR A 17 9.77 -10.59 26.76
CA THR A 17 9.73 -12.01 26.34
C THR A 17 9.31 -12.22 24.88
N ASP A 18 9.19 -11.14 24.11
CA ASP A 18 8.65 -11.16 22.74
C ASP A 18 9.73 -11.45 21.69
N THR A 19 9.36 -12.33 20.76
CA THR A 19 10.17 -12.81 19.63
C THR A 19 9.94 -12.01 18.35
N GLY A 20 9.10 -10.98 18.38
CA GLY A 20 8.89 -10.12 17.23
C GLY A 20 10.13 -9.32 16.84
N ILE A 21 10.22 -9.04 15.54
CA ILE A 21 11.42 -8.51 14.90
C ILE A 21 11.09 -7.49 13.83
N ASP A 22 12.00 -6.55 13.68
CA ASP A 22 12.19 -5.71 12.51
C ASP A 22 13.58 -6.01 11.91
N PHE A 23 13.78 -5.58 10.67
CA PHE A 23 14.97 -5.84 9.88
C PHE A 23 15.71 -4.56 9.52
N LEU A 24 16.94 -4.75 9.04
CA LEU A 24 17.88 -3.69 8.65
C LEU A 24 18.25 -2.76 9.81
N THR A 25 18.22 -3.30 11.04
CA THR A 25 18.49 -2.56 12.27
C THR A 25 19.97 -2.58 12.67
N SER A 26 20.77 -3.47 12.07
CA SER A 26 22.25 -3.45 12.18
C SER A 26 22.88 -2.89 10.91
N TYR A 27 24.05 -2.26 11.02
CA TYR A 27 24.72 -1.67 9.87
C TYR A 27 25.15 -2.71 8.84
N GLU A 28 25.62 -3.87 9.30
CA GLU A 28 26.00 -4.99 8.45
C GLU A 28 24.80 -5.53 7.69
N GLU A 29 23.67 -5.79 8.36
CA GLU A 29 22.44 -6.28 7.73
C GLU A 29 21.89 -5.27 6.70
N TRP A 30 21.82 -3.99 7.07
CA TRP A 30 21.41 -2.93 6.16
C TRP A 30 22.32 -2.86 4.92
N LEU A 31 23.64 -2.88 5.10
CA LEU A 31 24.58 -2.82 3.98
C LEU A 31 24.48 -4.06 3.07
N CYS A 32 24.20 -5.23 3.64
CA CYS A 32 23.90 -6.43 2.85
C CYS A 32 22.65 -6.23 1.98
N ALA A 33 21.57 -5.66 2.52
CA ALA A 33 20.37 -5.36 1.76
C ALA A 33 20.65 -4.35 0.62
N GLN A 34 21.42 -3.30 0.90
CA GLN A 34 21.83 -2.31 -0.12
C GLN A 34 22.68 -2.91 -1.24
N ARG A 35 23.33 -4.06 -0.98
CA ARG A 35 24.10 -4.83 -1.96
C ARG A 35 23.31 -5.98 -2.59
N GLY A 36 22.01 -6.08 -2.31
CA GLY A 36 21.13 -7.10 -2.87
C GLY A 36 21.34 -8.50 -2.28
N PHE A 37 21.70 -8.60 -1.00
CA PHE A 37 22.04 -9.86 -0.31
C PHE A 37 22.98 -10.75 -1.15
N PRO A 38 24.25 -10.35 -1.32
CA PRO A 38 25.17 -11.02 -2.23
C PRO A 38 25.28 -12.52 -1.95
N LEU A 39 25.26 -13.32 -3.03
CA LEU A 39 25.47 -14.77 -3.01
C LEU A 39 26.94 -15.12 -3.27
N PRO A 40 27.39 -16.36 -2.97
CA PRO A 40 28.72 -16.82 -3.32
C PRO A 40 29.01 -16.64 -4.83
N GLY A 41 30.18 -16.07 -5.16
CA GLY A 41 30.57 -15.80 -6.55
C GLY A 41 29.89 -14.58 -7.18
N ASN A 42 29.31 -13.68 -6.39
CA ASN A 42 28.75 -12.43 -6.92
C ASN A 42 29.83 -11.57 -7.62
N GLN A 43 29.41 -10.84 -8.66
CA GLN A 43 30.30 -10.04 -9.54
C GLN A 43 31.08 -8.91 -8.85
N PHE A 44 30.71 -8.55 -7.62
CA PHE A 44 31.31 -7.43 -6.89
C PHE A 44 32.21 -7.89 -5.73
N GLU A 45 32.42 -9.20 -5.59
CA GLU A 45 33.23 -9.82 -4.53
C GLU A 45 32.80 -9.39 -3.10
N TYR A 46 31.53 -9.02 -2.94
CA TYR A 46 31.01 -8.65 -1.63
C TYR A 46 30.90 -9.87 -0.73
N PRO A 47 31.10 -9.71 0.60
CA PRO A 47 30.81 -10.76 1.56
C PRO A 47 29.36 -11.25 1.44
N THR A 48 29.19 -12.57 1.44
CA THR A 48 27.87 -13.20 1.44
C THR A 48 27.12 -12.89 2.72
N CYS A 49 25.81 -12.65 2.61
CA CYS A 49 24.94 -12.42 3.76
C CYS A 49 23.68 -13.27 3.67
N VAL A 50 23.12 -13.63 4.83
CA VAL A 50 21.85 -14.36 4.92
C VAL A 50 20.73 -13.37 5.21
N VAL A 51 19.61 -13.52 4.49
CA VAL A 51 18.40 -12.73 4.71
C VAL A 51 17.76 -13.19 6.01
N GLY A 52 17.32 -12.24 6.84
CA GLY A 52 16.55 -12.55 8.03
C GLY A 52 15.24 -13.30 7.69
N GLN A 53 14.68 -14.00 8.67
CA GLN A 53 13.42 -14.70 8.50
C GLN A 53 12.34 -14.04 9.36
N GLN A 54 11.21 -13.69 8.74
CA GLN A 54 10.05 -13.17 9.45
C GLN A 54 9.48 -14.21 10.42
N VAL A 55 9.17 -13.78 11.64
CA VAL A 55 8.36 -14.55 12.59
C VAL A 55 6.91 -14.05 12.53
N TYR A 56 5.98 -14.98 12.43
CA TYR A 56 4.55 -14.71 12.31
C TYR A 56 3.82 -15.16 13.58
N ASP A 57 2.73 -14.49 13.88
CA ASP A 57 1.72 -14.97 14.82
C ASP A 57 1.09 -16.26 14.27
N ASP A 58 0.96 -17.28 15.12
CA ASP A 58 0.30 -18.54 14.78
C ASP A 58 -1.20 -18.33 14.48
N VAL A 59 -1.78 -17.23 14.97
CA VAL A 59 -3.16 -16.83 14.72
C VAL A 59 -3.20 -15.78 13.62
N SER A 60 -3.94 -16.06 12.55
CA SER A 60 -4.29 -15.04 11.56
C SER A 60 -5.31 -14.07 12.13
N ARG A 61 -5.10 -12.76 11.91
CA ARG A 61 -5.88 -11.68 12.53
C ARG A 61 -6.42 -10.72 11.49
N PHE A 62 -7.55 -10.09 11.82
CA PHE A 62 -8.04 -8.91 11.11
C PHE A 62 -7.07 -7.74 11.32
N PRO A 63 -6.95 -6.82 10.34
CA PRO A 63 -5.94 -5.78 10.37
C PRO A 63 -6.27 -4.71 11.42
N ARG A 64 -5.46 -4.60 12.46
CA ARG A 64 -5.72 -3.74 13.64
C ARG A 64 -4.56 -2.80 13.99
N SER A 65 -3.43 -2.93 13.31
CA SER A 65 -2.22 -2.16 13.54
C SER A 65 -1.53 -1.77 12.23
N ALA A 66 -0.60 -0.82 12.33
CA ALA A 66 0.24 -0.43 11.19
C ALA A 66 1.07 -1.60 10.65
N ARG A 67 1.47 -2.55 11.51
CA ARG A 67 2.18 -3.77 11.12
C ARG A 67 1.31 -4.68 10.26
N ASP A 68 0.02 -4.80 10.61
CA ASP A 68 -0.92 -5.61 9.83
C ASP A 68 -1.20 -4.99 8.47
N LEU A 69 -1.41 -3.66 8.41
CA LEU A 69 -1.58 -2.95 7.15
C LEU A 69 -0.33 -3.03 6.27
N GLY A 70 0.85 -2.87 6.86
CA GLY A 70 2.11 -3.05 6.13
C GLY A 70 2.29 -4.46 5.60
N GLN A 71 1.86 -5.47 6.36
CA GLN A 71 1.87 -6.85 5.89
C GLN A 71 0.89 -7.10 4.75
N ILE A 72 -0.33 -6.54 4.83
CA ILE A 72 -1.35 -6.70 3.77
C ILE A 72 -0.84 -6.11 2.46
N ALA A 73 -0.32 -4.89 2.51
CA ALA A 73 0.33 -4.26 1.37
C ALA A 73 1.63 -4.97 0.94
N GLY A 74 2.17 -5.85 1.78
CA GLY A 74 3.31 -6.72 1.49
C GLY A 74 2.95 -8.03 0.79
N GLN A 75 1.70 -8.49 0.93
CA GLN A 75 1.25 -9.81 0.48
C GLN A 75 0.13 -9.74 -0.56
N ASP A 76 -0.37 -8.56 -0.88
CA ASP A 76 -1.39 -8.39 -1.89
C ASP A 76 -0.86 -8.79 -3.28
N ALA A 77 -1.80 -9.11 -4.16
CA ALA A 77 -1.51 -9.52 -5.52
C ALA A 77 -2.07 -8.45 -6.45
N ILE A 78 -1.26 -7.40 -6.66
CA ILE A 78 -1.54 -6.25 -7.52
C ILE A 78 -2.88 -5.56 -7.17
N TYR A 79 -3.99 -6.06 -7.70
CA TYR A 79 -5.32 -5.49 -7.51
C TYR A 79 -6.24 -6.32 -6.62
N SER A 80 -5.73 -7.35 -5.93
CA SER A 80 -6.55 -8.30 -5.19
C SER A 80 -7.44 -7.67 -4.11
N ALA A 81 -7.00 -6.59 -3.45
CA ALA A 81 -7.81 -5.85 -2.49
C ALA A 81 -9.02 -5.15 -3.14
N TYR A 82 -8.81 -4.51 -4.29
CA TYR A 82 -9.87 -3.81 -5.03
C TYR A 82 -10.80 -4.76 -5.76
N PHE A 83 -10.28 -5.93 -6.19
CA PHE A 83 -11.12 -7.03 -6.66
C PHE A 83 -12.09 -7.50 -5.56
N ARG A 84 -11.60 -7.71 -4.32
CA ARG A 84 -12.47 -8.06 -3.18
C ARG A 84 -13.50 -6.97 -2.91
N ALA A 85 -13.09 -5.70 -2.94
CA ALA A 85 -14.02 -4.58 -2.80
C ALA A 85 -15.10 -4.59 -3.89
N SER A 86 -14.73 -4.85 -5.16
CA SER A 86 -15.70 -4.93 -6.26
C SER A 86 -16.75 -6.02 -6.04
N MET A 87 -16.36 -7.18 -5.49
CA MET A 87 -17.30 -8.25 -5.14
C MET A 87 -18.25 -7.82 -4.02
N ILE A 88 -17.72 -7.23 -2.95
CA ILE A 88 -18.53 -6.76 -1.81
C ILE A 88 -19.54 -5.69 -2.27
N LEU A 89 -19.09 -4.71 -3.04
CA LEU A 89 -19.95 -3.63 -3.54
C LEU A 89 -21.01 -4.15 -4.52
N ASN A 90 -20.68 -5.13 -5.36
CA ASN A 90 -21.64 -5.76 -6.26
C ASN A 90 -22.75 -6.50 -5.50
N ASP A 91 -22.43 -7.11 -4.35
CA ASP A 91 -23.41 -7.81 -3.51
C ASP A 91 -24.43 -6.87 -2.84
N PHE A 92 -24.16 -5.55 -2.79
CA PHE A 92 -25.14 -4.56 -2.31
C PHE A 92 -26.28 -4.29 -3.31
N GLY A 93 -26.19 -4.79 -4.54
CA GLY A 93 -27.26 -4.75 -5.52
C GLY A 93 -27.35 -3.43 -6.30
N LEU A 94 -28.47 -3.26 -7.01
CA LEU A 94 -28.64 -2.18 -7.99
C LEU A 94 -28.57 -0.78 -7.37
N ASP A 95 -29.00 -0.62 -6.11
CA ASP A 95 -29.01 0.68 -5.43
C ASP A 95 -27.60 1.22 -5.19
N ALA A 96 -26.60 0.33 -5.09
CA ALA A 96 -25.19 0.70 -4.95
C ALA A 96 -24.53 1.09 -6.27
N LEU A 97 -25.14 0.79 -7.43
CA LEU A 97 -24.60 1.21 -8.73
C LEU A 97 -24.77 2.71 -8.94
N ASP A 98 -23.88 3.32 -9.72
CA ASP A 98 -24.02 4.70 -10.16
C ASP A 98 -25.35 4.91 -10.93
N ASP A 99 -25.97 6.07 -10.75
CA ASP A 99 -27.27 6.40 -11.34
C ASP A 99 -27.24 6.51 -12.87
N GLU A 100 -26.06 6.81 -13.46
CA GLU A 100 -25.85 6.86 -14.90
C GLU A 100 -25.66 5.47 -15.53
N ASN A 101 -25.70 4.38 -14.75
CA ASN A 101 -25.70 3.05 -15.33
C ASN A 101 -26.98 2.85 -16.20
N PRO A 102 -26.84 2.63 -17.52
CA PRO A 102 -27.98 2.61 -18.46
C PRO A 102 -28.96 1.46 -18.20
N TYR A 103 -28.55 0.45 -17.44
CA TYR A 103 -29.39 -0.70 -17.10
C TYR A 103 -30.03 -0.61 -15.72
N LYS A 104 -29.70 0.39 -14.88
CA LYS A 104 -30.21 0.50 -13.51
C LYS A 104 -31.73 0.56 -13.45
N ASN A 105 -32.34 1.29 -14.38
CA ASN A 105 -33.79 1.48 -14.48
C ASN A 105 -34.43 0.70 -15.64
N SER A 106 -33.68 -0.21 -16.28
CA SER A 106 -34.18 -0.97 -17.44
C SER A 106 -35.00 -2.17 -16.98
N GLY A 107 -36.26 -2.25 -17.43
CA GLY A 107 -37.12 -3.42 -17.20
C GLY A 107 -36.92 -4.55 -18.21
N THR A 108 -36.11 -4.35 -19.25
CA THR A 108 -36.00 -5.26 -20.41
C THR A 108 -34.57 -5.62 -20.80
N GLN A 109 -33.56 -5.00 -20.18
CA GLN A 109 -32.14 -5.22 -20.48
C GLN A 109 -31.33 -5.24 -19.17
N SER A 110 -30.20 -5.94 -19.19
CA SER A 110 -29.25 -5.97 -18.08
C SER A 110 -27.81 -5.86 -18.58
N GLY A 111 -26.94 -5.33 -17.73
CA GLY A 111 -25.51 -5.25 -18.00
C GLY A 111 -24.82 -6.60 -17.81
N PHE A 112 -23.81 -6.86 -18.64
CA PHE A 112 -22.89 -7.98 -18.46
C PHE A 112 -21.53 -7.66 -19.08
N ALA A 113 -21.45 -7.72 -20.42
CA ALA A 113 -20.25 -7.40 -21.19
C ALA A 113 -19.97 -5.90 -21.23
N THR A 114 -21.02 -5.08 -21.09
CA THR A 114 -21.00 -3.64 -20.86
C THR A 114 -21.86 -3.33 -19.64
N PHE A 115 -21.48 -2.29 -18.87
CA PHE A 115 -22.14 -1.83 -17.63
C PHE A 115 -22.61 -2.91 -16.63
N GLY A 116 -21.96 -4.08 -16.62
CA GLY A 116 -22.23 -5.18 -15.68
C GLY A 116 -20.96 -5.67 -15.00
N PHE A 117 -21.09 -6.62 -14.07
CA PHE A 117 -19.98 -7.03 -13.22
C PHE A 117 -18.78 -7.60 -14.00
N ALA A 118 -19.02 -8.38 -15.08
CA ALA A 118 -17.93 -8.90 -15.91
C ALA A 118 -17.11 -7.77 -16.55
N HIS A 119 -17.76 -6.70 -16.97
CA HIS A 119 -17.12 -5.51 -17.49
C HIS A 119 -16.31 -4.77 -16.41
N LEU A 120 -16.85 -4.60 -15.21
CA LEU A 120 -16.12 -3.99 -14.09
C LEU A 120 -14.82 -4.76 -13.79
N LEU A 121 -14.89 -6.09 -13.73
CA LEU A 121 -13.71 -6.92 -13.46
C LEU A 121 -12.62 -6.76 -14.52
N LEU A 122 -13.00 -6.65 -15.80
CA LEU A 122 -12.06 -6.35 -16.89
C LEU A 122 -11.39 -4.98 -16.69
N MET A 123 -12.18 -3.96 -16.34
CA MET A 123 -11.68 -2.60 -16.12
C MET A 123 -10.69 -2.55 -14.96
N VAL A 124 -11.05 -3.11 -13.79
CA VAL A 124 -10.15 -3.19 -12.63
C VAL A 124 -8.88 -3.98 -12.95
N GLY A 125 -8.99 -5.09 -13.69
CA GLY A 125 -7.84 -5.89 -14.13
C GLY A 125 -6.91 -5.19 -15.14
N SER A 126 -7.35 -4.09 -15.75
CA SER A 126 -6.52 -3.32 -16.69
C SER A 126 -5.47 -2.42 -16.03
N VAL A 127 -5.36 -2.46 -14.69
CA VAL A 127 -4.47 -1.60 -13.89
C VAL A 127 -2.98 -1.69 -14.23
N HIS A 128 -2.52 -2.78 -14.85
CA HIS A 128 -1.13 -2.88 -15.33
C HIS A 128 -0.73 -1.72 -16.28
N LYS A 129 -1.71 -1.08 -16.95
CA LYS A 129 -1.49 0.15 -17.74
C LYS A 129 -0.97 1.30 -16.87
N ALA A 130 -1.47 1.45 -15.66
CA ALA A 130 -1.02 2.43 -14.68
C ALA A 130 0.38 2.09 -14.12
N GLU A 131 0.64 0.81 -13.85
CA GLU A 131 1.97 0.37 -13.39
C GLU A 131 3.06 0.67 -14.41
N ARG A 132 2.80 0.53 -15.72
CA ARG A 132 3.78 0.94 -16.75
C ARG A 132 4.19 2.41 -16.66
N HIS A 133 3.27 3.29 -16.27
CA HIS A 133 3.59 4.70 -16.02
C HIS A 133 4.43 4.86 -14.75
N ALA A 134 4.08 4.16 -13.67
CA ALA A 134 4.86 4.17 -12.43
C ALA A 134 6.33 3.75 -12.67
N TRP A 135 6.55 2.74 -13.51
CA TRP A 135 7.91 2.27 -13.84
C TRP A 135 8.68 3.30 -14.66
N PHE A 136 8.03 4.01 -15.57
CA PHE A 136 8.66 5.11 -16.29
C PHE A 136 9.10 6.22 -15.33
N GLU A 137 8.22 6.66 -14.45
CA GLU A 137 8.50 7.71 -13.46
C GLU A 137 9.63 7.30 -12.50
N LYS A 138 9.60 6.06 -12.00
CA LYS A 138 10.64 5.51 -11.13
C LYS A 138 12.01 5.56 -11.79
N TRP A 139 12.14 5.01 -13.00
CA TRP A 139 13.46 4.73 -13.61
C TRP A 139 13.97 5.84 -14.51
N PHE A 140 13.11 6.43 -15.32
CA PHE A 140 13.52 7.38 -16.35
C PHE A 140 13.47 8.82 -15.86
N VAL A 141 12.60 9.13 -14.89
CA VAL A 141 12.42 10.49 -14.38
C VAL A 141 13.13 10.68 -13.03
N HIS A 142 12.61 10.06 -11.97
CA HIS A 142 12.92 10.50 -10.60
C HIS A 142 14.10 9.77 -9.94
N ARG A 143 14.17 8.44 -10.05
CA ARG A 143 15.18 7.60 -9.37
C ARG A 143 15.35 7.95 -7.88
N TYR A 144 14.23 8.24 -7.21
CA TYR A 144 14.26 8.70 -5.82
C TYR A 144 14.66 7.58 -4.86
N LEU A 145 15.46 7.91 -3.85
CA LEU A 145 15.96 6.95 -2.88
C LEU A 145 14.86 6.43 -1.95
N GLN A 146 14.97 5.16 -1.56
CA GLN A 146 14.06 4.53 -0.60
C GLN A 146 14.31 5.02 0.84
N PRO A 147 13.32 4.91 1.75
CA PRO A 147 13.49 5.32 3.15
C PRO A 147 14.68 4.69 3.86
N GLU A 148 14.91 3.40 3.65
CA GLU A 148 16.08 2.67 4.19
C GLU A 148 17.43 3.23 3.72
N VAL A 149 17.51 3.75 2.49
CA VAL A 149 18.73 4.37 1.94
C VAL A 149 18.98 5.70 2.64
N PHE A 150 17.92 6.49 2.84
CA PHE A 150 18.02 7.76 3.54
C PHE A 150 18.39 7.56 5.01
N ALA A 151 17.85 6.54 5.67
CA ALA A 151 18.22 6.19 7.03
C ALA A 151 19.71 5.78 7.14
N GLY A 152 20.25 5.12 6.12
CA GLY A 152 21.69 4.88 6.00
C GLY A 152 22.52 6.17 5.94
N ARG A 153 22.02 7.21 5.25
CA ARG A 153 22.64 8.55 5.25
C ARG A 153 22.57 9.19 6.62
N VAL A 154 21.43 9.11 7.31
CA VAL A 154 21.27 9.60 8.70
C VAL A 154 22.28 8.93 9.62
N HIS A 155 22.35 7.60 9.62
CA HIS A 155 23.30 6.87 10.46
C HIS A 155 24.75 7.28 10.19
N ASN A 156 25.16 7.34 8.93
CA ASN A 156 26.52 7.72 8.56
C ASN A 156 26.85 9.19 8.87
N HIS A 157 25.86 10.10 8.80
CA HIS A 157 25.99 11.49 9.21
C HIS A 157 26.21 11.59 10.73
N VAL A 158 25.29 11.04 11.51
CA VAL A 158 25.29 11.14 12.98
C VAL A 158 26.51 10.46 13.60
N THR A 159 27.03 9.40 12.97
CA THR A 159 28.25 8.70 13.42
C THR A 159 29.57 9.30 12.90
N GLY A 160 29.52 10.42 12.17
CA GLY A 160 30.70 11.12 11.66
C GLY A 160 31.45 10.39 10.54
N ARG A 161 30.82 9.41 9.88
CA ARG A 161 31.41 8.65 8.77
C ARG A 161 31.26 9.34 7.42
N ALA A 162 30.26 10.22 7.29
CA ALA A 162 30.02 11.03 6.11
C ALA A 162 29.32 12.34 6.52
N ASN A 163 29.29 13.32 5.61
CA ASN A 163 28.51 14.53 5.78
C ASN A 163 27.46 14.62 4.67
N TYR A 164 26.19 14.66 5.07
CA TYR A 164 25.03 14.76 4.17
C TYR A 164 24.20 16.00 4.53
N PRO A 165 23.57 16.69 3.55
CA PRO A 165 22.72 17.84 3.80
C PRO A 165 21.35 17.39 4.35
N ILE A 166 21.33 16.93 5.60
CA ILE A 166 20.13 16.48 6.30
C ILE A 166 19.60 17.65 7.13
N ASP A 167 18.30 17.87 7.05
CA ASP A 167 17.64 18.96 7.77
C ASP A 167 17.80 18.82 9.30
N GLN A 168 18.06 19.95 9.96
CA GLN A 168 18.33 19.97 11.40
C GLN A 168 17.13 19.48 12.23
N SER A 169 15.90 19.65 11.73
CA SER A 169 14.69 19.18 12.42
C SER A 169 14.71 17.67 12.67
N LEU A 170 15.29 16.88 11.74
CA LEU A 170 15.49 15.45 11.94
C LEU A 170 16.67 15.18 12.89
N LEU A 171 17.79 15.89 12.72
CA LEU A 171 19.02 15.67 13.50
C LEU A 171 18.86 16.02 14.99
N THR A 172 17.92 16.91 15.34
CA THR A 172 17.58 17.25 16.73
C THR A 172 16.31 16.57 17.23
N SER A 173 15.70 15.70 16.42
CA SER A 173 14.45 15.06 16.81
C SER A 173 14.70 13.99 17.87
N PRO A 174 13.86 13.92 18.93
CA PRO A 174 13.94 12.85 19.93
C PRO A 174 13.65 11.46 19.35
N VAL A 175 13.22 11.38 18.08
CA VAL A 175 13.06 10.10 17.38
C VAL A 175 14.38 9.35 17.23
N LEU A 176 15.51 10.05 17.09
CA LEU A 176 16.81 9.40 16.90
C LEU A 176 17.21 8.58 18.12
N ASP A 177 17.00 9.11 19.32
CA ASP A 177 17.26 8.38 20.57
C ASP A 177 16.37 7.15 20.71
N ARG A 178 15.09 7.27 20.31
CA ARG A 178 14.13 6.14 20.34
C ARG A 178 14.52 5.04 19.36
N ILE A 179 14.92 5.41 18.14
CA ILE A 179 15.39 4.47 17.12
C ILE A 179 16.69 3.81 17.55
N PHE A 180 17.61 4.58 18.11
CA PHE A 180 18.87 4.06 18.62
C PHE A 180 18.64 3.01 19.71
N GLU A 181 17.76 3.28 20.68
CA GLU A 181 17.43 2.34 21.75
C GLU A 181 16.70 1.10 21.24
N HIS A 182 15.73 1.29 20.34
CA HIS A 182 14.99 0.20 19.69
C HIS A 182 15.95 -0.75 18.98
N ASN A 183 16.81 -0.19 18.13
CA ASN A 183 17.78 -0.96 17.35
C ASN A 183 18.82 -1.63 18.26
N ARG A 184 19.29 -0.96 19.32
CA ARG A 184 20.21 -1.57 20.30
C ARG A 184 19.58 -2.79 20.95
N THR A 185 18.35 -2.64 21.45
CA THR A 185 17.61 -3.72 22.11
C THR A 185 17.36 -4.88 21.15
N LEU A 186 16.87 -4.58 19.95
CA LEU A 186 16.52 -5.60 18.96
C LEU A 186 17.76 -6.32 18.40
N ASN A 187 18.84 -5.60 18.11
CA ASN A 187 20.10 -6.20 17.65
C ASN A 187 20.69 -7.14 18.71
N ARG A 188 20.67 -6.75 19.99
CA ARG A 188 21.10 -7.62 21.10
C ARG A 188 20.25 -8.90 21.18
N ARG A 189 18.92 -8.78 21.09
CA ARG A 189 18.00 -9.93 21.08
C ARG A 189 18.26 -10.87 19.90
N ARG A 190 18.52 -10.31 18.72
CA ARG A 190 18.80 -11.06 17.49
C ARG A 190 20.24 -11.58 17.40
N GLY A 191 21.13 -11.20 18.30
CA GLY A 191 22.54 -11.59 18.28
C GLY A 191 23.31 -11.06 17.06
N ILE A 192 22.92 -9.91 16.53
CA ILE A 192 23.51 -9.30 15.32
C ILE A 192 24.04 -7.88 15.60
N GLY A 193 24.86 -7.38 14.68
CA GLY A 193 25.39 -6.02 14.73
C GLY A 193 26.46 -5.81 15.80
N ARG A 194 26.97 -4.58 15.86
CA ARG A 194 27.94 -4.15 16.88
C ARG A 194 27.28 -3.13 17.81
N GLU A 195 27.65 -3.16 19.08
CA GLU A 195 27.31 -2.09 20.05
C GLU A 195 27.86 -0.73 19.55
N PRO A 196 27.23 0.43 19.87
CA PRO A 196 26.18 0.64 20.89
C PRO A 196 24.73 0.75 20.37
N GLY A 197 24.47 0.68 19.06
CA GLY A 197 23.14 0.90 18.45
C GLY A 197 23.24 1.55 17.08
N THR A 198 22.12 1.69 16.35
CA THR A 198 22.12 2.33 15.01
C THR A 198 20.95 3.31 14.85
N PHE A 199 21.07 4.25 13.91
CA PHE A 199 20.04 5.22 13.54
C PHE A 199 19.33 4.82 12.23
N LEU A 200 19.34 3.51 11.93
CA LEU A 200 18.71 2.94 10.75
C LEU A 200 17.21 2.82 10.97
N LEU A 201 16.43 2.93 9.90
CA LEU A 201 14.98 2.73 9.93
C LEU A 201 14.70 1.23 10.11
N PRO A 202 13.99 0.81 11.18
CA PRO A 202 13.51 -0.57 11.29
C PRO A 202 12.50 -0.85 10.17
N ILE A 203 12.74 -1.89 9.40
CA ILE A 203 11.91 -2.27 8.25
C ILE A 203 11.11 -3.52 8.59
N LEU A 204 9.85 -3.58 8.13
CA LEU A 204 9.00 -4.75 8.34
C LEU A 204 9.52 -5.97 7.59
N PHE A 205 10.02 -5.78 6.36
CA PHE A 205 10.41 -6.88 5.47
C PHE A 205 11.89 -7.25 5.61
N PRO A 206 12.24 -8.55 5.63
CA PRO A 206 13.63 -8.98 5.74
C PRO A 206 14.56 -8.49 4.65
N HIS A 207 14.03 -8.31 3.44
CA HIS A 207 14.78 -7.86 2.29
C HIS A 207 14.87 -6.33 2.15
N GLY A 208 14.17 -5.59 3.00
CA GLY A 208 13.95 -4.17 2.78
C GLY A 208 12.92 -3.89 1.69
N SER A 209 13.10 -2.76 1.02
CA SER A 209 12.33 -2.32 -0.12
C SER A 209 12.56 -3.18 -1.37
N PRO A 210 11.58 -3.25 -2.30
CA PRO A 210 11.81 -3.87 -3.60
C PRO A 210 12.92 -3.17 -4.38
N ILE A 211 13.55 -3.88 -5.32
CA ILE A 211 14.71 -3.43 -6.09
C ILE A 211 14.29 -2.50 -7.24
N HIS A 212 13.68 -1.37 -6.90
CA HIS A 212 13.34 -0.28 -7.79
C HIS A 212 13.22 1.05 -7.01
N PRO A 213 13.36 2.21 -7.68
CA PRO A 213 13.24 3.52 -7.03
C PRO A 213 11.95 3.72 -6.27
N SER A 214 11.97 4.67 -5.34
CA SER A 214 10.87 4.96 -4.42
C SER A 214 9.69 5.64 -5.12
N PHE A 215 9.92 6.80 -5.75
CA PHE A 215 8.83 7.63 -6.25
C PHE A 215 8.43 7.32 -7.71
N PRO A 216 7.11 7.27 -8.04
CA PRO A 216 5.97 7.18 -7.12
C PRO A 216 5.79 5.74 -6.61
N SER A 217 4.91 5.53 -5.63
CA SER A 217 4.59 4.20 -5.12
C SER A 217 3.80 3.41 -6.17
N GLY A 218 4.25 2.18 -6.49
CA GLY A 218 3.57 1.31 -7.46
C GLY A 218 2.21 0.87 -6.92
N HIS A 219 2.16 0.47 -5.64
CA HIS A 219 0.94 0.18 -4.91
C HIS A 219 -0.04 1.34 -4.92
N ALA A 220 0.43 2.57 -4.71
CA ALA A 220 -0.45 3.74 -4.73
C ALA A 220 -0.99 4.04 -6.12
N GLN A 221 -0.19 3.86 -7.17
CA GLN A 221 -0.67 4.06 -8.54
C GLN A 221 -1.72 3.00 -8.93
N THR A 222 -1.53 1.76 -8.50
CA THR A 222 -2.53 0.69 -8.61
C THR A 222 -3.78 1.01 -7.80
N ALA A 223 -3.62 1.45 -6.55
CA ALA A 223 -4.70 1.85 -5.65
C ALA A 223 -5.57 2.95 -6.25
N GLY A 224 -4.95 4.08 -6.61
CA GLY A 224 -5.63 5.23 -7.21
C GLY A 224 -6.37 4.86 -8.49
N THR A 225 -5.78 4.02 -9.34
CA THR A 225 -6.44 3.56 -10.58
C THR A 225 -7.68 2.71 -10.25
N CYS A 226 -7.52 1.65 -9.46
CA CYS A 226 -8.60 0.72 -9.18
C CYS A 226 -9.76 1.39 -8.44
N VAL A 227 -9.50 2.21 -7.43
CA VAL A 227 -10.58 2.88 -6.68
C VAL A 227 -11.27 3.95 -7.51
N THR A 228 -10.56 4.63 -8.42
CA THR A 228 -11.20 5.59 -9.35
C THR A 228 -12.15 4.87 -10.30
N LEU A 229 -11.76 3.69 -10.81
CA LEU A 229 -12.66 2.85 -11.61
C LEU A 229 -13.88 2.37 -10.82
N LEU A 230 -13.71 2.05 -9.53
CA LEU A 230 -14.82 1.65 -8.66
C LEU A 230 -15.75 2.82 -8.33
N LYS A 231 -15.20 4.01 -8.04
CA LYS A 231 -15.98 5.25 -7.83
C LYS A 231 -16.78 5.63 -9.07
N ALA A 232 -16.24 5.43 -10.26
CA ALA A 232 -16.95 5.63 -11.52
C ALA A 232 -18.09 4.64 -11.77
N TRP A 233 -18.15 3.54 -11.01
CA TRP A 233 -19.08 2.43 -11.25
C TRP A 233 -20.20 2.34 -10.23
N PHE A 234 -19.91 2.73 -8.99
CA PHE A 234 -20.80 2.65 -7.85
C PHE A 234 -21.18 4.05 -7.37
N ASN A 235 -22.39 4.19 -6.85
CA ASN A 235 -22.83 5.42 -6.21
C ASN A 235 -21.98 5.67 -4.95
N GLU A 236 -21.14 6.70 -5.01
CA GLU A 236 -20.22 7.03 -3.93
C GLU A 236 -20.90 7.41 -2.62
N ASP A 237 -22.12 7.94 -2.67
CA ASP A 237 -22.91 8.33 -1.50
C ASP A 237 -23.69 7.16 -0.90
N PHE A 238 -23.67 5.98 -1.54
CA PHE A 238 -24.35 4.81 -1.02
C PHE A 238 -23.80 4.44 0.37
N PRO A 239 -24.65 4.33 1.41
CA PRO A 239 -24.20 3.99 2.75
C PRO A 239 -23.81 2.52 2.84
N ILE A 240 -22.65 2.22 3.41
CA ILE A 240 -22.20 0.85 3.65
C ILE A 240 -23.13 0.21 4.70
N PRO A 241 -23.87 -0.86 4.36
CA PRO A 241 -24.75 -1.53 5.32
C PRO A 241 -23.94 -2.32 6.35
N ASN A 242 -24.30 -2.20 7.62
CA ASN A 242 -23.71 -2.94 8.75
C ASN A 242 -22.17 -2.86 8.79
N PRO A 243 -21.57 -1.65 8.82
CA PRO A 243 -20.12 -1.53 8.84
C PRO A 243 -19.54 -2.15 10.11
N VAL A 244 -18.31 -2.66 10.01
CA VAL A 244 -17.63 -3.38 11.09
C VAL A 244 -16.19 -2.90 11.26
N GLN A 245 -15.63 -3.14 12.44
CA GLN A 245 -14.23 -2.90 12.76
C GLN A 245 -13.65 -4.11 13.50
N PRO A 246 -12.34 -4.37 13.43
CA PRO A 246 -11.73 -5.42 14.24
C PRO A 246 -11.75 -5.05 15.72
N ASN A 247 -11.90 -6.06 16.59
CA ASN A 247 -11.64 -5.90 18.01
C ASN A 247 -10.14 -5.66 18.28
N ALA A 248 -9.77 -5.28 19.50
CA ALA A 248 -8.39 -4.92 19.87
C ALA A 248 -7.35 -6.01 19.58
N ASP A 249 -7.76 -7.29 19.62
CA ASP A 249 -6.91 -8.45 19.34
C ASP A 249 -6.96 -8.90 17.87
N GLY A 250 -7.86 -8.34 17.06
CA GLY A 250 -8.04 -8.70 15.65
C GLY A 250 -8.57 -10.12 15.44
N THR A 251 -9.22 -10.71 16.44
CA THR A 251 -9.73 -12.09 16.38
C THR A 251 -11.18 -12.16 15.90
N ALA A 252 -11.92 -11.05 16.08
CA ALA A 252 -13.32 -10.90 15.71
C ALA A 252 -13.59 -9.51 15.11
N LEU A 253 -14.75 -9.39 14.44
CA LEU A 253 -15.29 -8.13 13.97
C LEU A 253 -16.43 -7.69 14.89
N GLU A 254 -16.49 -6.39 15.16
CA GLU A 254 -17.49 -5.74 15.99
C GLU A 254 -18.23 -4.69 15.16
N PRO A 255 -19.52 -4.41 15.45
CA PRO A 255 -20.26 -3.36 14.76
C PRO A 255 -19.58 -2.00 14.88
N TYR A 256 -19.53 -1.26 13.77
CA TYR A 256 -19.13 0.14 13.74
C TYR A 256 -20.39 1.02 13.75
N ASN A 257 -20.48 1.94 14.71
CA ASN A 257 -21.71 2.73 14.92
C ASN A 257 -21.80 4.02 14.07
N GLY A 258 -20.83 4.28 13.20
CA GLY A 258 -20.83 5.45 12.31
C GLY A 258 -21.38 5.13 10.92
N VAL A 259 -21.71 6.19 10.18
CA VAL A 259 -22.09 6.08 8.76
C VAL A 259 -20.84 6.15 7.90
N LEU A 260 -20.67 5.17 7.02
CA LEU A 260 -19.61 5.11 6.02
C LEU A 260 -20.26 5.08 4.64
N THR A 261 -19.64 5.70 3.64
CA THR A 261 -20.12 5.68 2.26
C THR A 261 -19.17 4.88 1.37
N VAL A 262 -19.66 4.43 0.22
CA VAL A 262 -18.83 3.72 -0.77
C VAL A 262 -17.61 4.55 -1.18
N GLY A 263 -17.80 5.83 -1.53
CA GLY A 263 -16.69 6.71 -1.91
C GLY A 263 -15.68 6.90 -0.77
N GLY A 264 -16.17 7.07 0.46
CA GLY A 264 -15.34 7.17 1.66
C GLY A 264 -14.50 5.93 1.92
N GLU A 265 -15.11 4.74 1.87
CA GLU A 265 -14.39 3.48 2.11
C GLU A 265 -13.46 3.08 0.97
N LEU A 266 -13.78 3.42 -0.28
CA LEU A 266 -12.87 3.22 -1.41
C LEU A 266 -11.64 4.14 -1.29
N ASN A 267 -11.83 5.41 -0.95
CA ASN A 267 -10.70 6.32 -0.70
C ASN A 267 -9.86 5.85 0.50
N LYS A 268 -10.50 5.37 1.56
CA LYS A 268 -9.83 4.77 2.72
C LYS A 268 -9.04 3.51 2.31
N LEU A 269 -9.61 2.62 1.51
CA LEU A 269 -8.93 1.43 1.01
C LEU A 269 -7.68 1.79 0.21
N ALA A 270 -7.76 2.81 -0.65
CA ALA A 270 -6.61 3.27 -1.42
C ALA A 270 -5.46 3.70 -0.51
N HIS A 271 -5.77 4.48 0.53
CA HIS A 271 -4.80 4.94 1.50
C HIS A 271 -4.30 3.82 2.41
N ASN A 272 -5.13 2.87 2.82
CA ASN A 272 -4.71 1.72 3.63
C ASN A 272 -3.62 0.90 2.94
N LEU A 273 -3.77 0.64 1.64
CA LEU A 273 -2.79 -0.14 0.87
C LEU A 273 -1.55 0.68 0.50
N SER A 274 -1.75 1.94 0.10
CA SER A 274 -0.62 2.85 -0.20
C SER A 274 0.25 3.06 1.05
N MET A 275 -0.36 3.58 2.12
CA MET A 275 0.35 3.88 3.36
C MET A 275 0.74 2.62 4.14
N GLY A 276 0.19 1.45 3.83
CA GLY A 276 0.76 0.18 4.30
C GLY A 276 2.23 0.03 3.87
N ARG A 277 2.60 0.54 2.68
CA ARG A 277 3.99 0.55 2.23
C ARG A 277 4.85 1.54 3.02
N ASP A 278 4.30 2.69 3.41
CA ASP A 278 4.96 3.61 4.35
C ASP A 278 5.16 2.95 5.72
N MET A 279 4.11 2.30 6.25
CA MET A 279 4.13 1.61 7.54
C MET A 279 5.09 0.43 7.59
N SER A 280 5.38 -0.20 6.44
CA SER A 280 6.40 -1.23 6.32
C SER A 280 7.82 -0.69 6.14
N GLY A 281 7.97 0.63 5.96
CA GLY A 281 9.26 1.34 5.88
C GLY A 281 9.82 1.47 4.46
N VAL A 282 9.02 1.23 3.42
CA VAL A 282 9.52 1.10 2.03
C VAL A 282 9.00 2.16 1.05
N HIS A 283 8.19 3.11 1.50
CA HIS A 283 7.78 4.28 0.73
C HIS A 283 7.71 5.54 1.61
N TRP A 284 7.61 6.69 0.94
CA TRP A 284 7.31 7.98 1.55
C TRP A 284 5.84 8.35 1.31
N ARG A 285 5.27 9.13 2.23
CA ARG A 285 3.93 9.72 2.05
C ARG A 285 3.74 10.44 0.71
N ALA A 286 4.79 11.08 0.20
CA ALA A 286 4.74 11.75 -1.10
C ALA A 286 4.59 10.76 -2.26
N ASP A 287 5.26 9.60 -2.20
CA ASP A 287 5.13 8.53 -3.18
C ASP A 287 3.69 8.04 -3.27
N ASP A 288 3.01 7.97 -2.13
CA ASP A 288 1.65 7.48 -2.00
C ASP A 288 0.61 8.48 -2.48
N ILE A 289 0.66 9.72 -1.97
CA ILE A 289 -0.33 10.75 -2.36
C ILE A 289 -0.23 11.04 -3.86
N GLN A 290 0.99 11.17 -4.39
CA GLN A 290 1.17 11.43 -5.82
C GLN A 290 0.89 10.18 -6.65
N GLY A 291 1.27 8.99 -6.17
CA GLY A 291 0.93 7.72 -6.83
C GLY A 291 -0.58 7.56 -7.01
N ASN A 292 -1.37 7.80 -5.96
CA ASN A 292 -2.84 7.76 -6.05
C ASN A 292 -3.40 8.72 -7.10
N ARG A 293 -2.89 9.97 -7.15
CA ARG A 293 -3.31 10.97 -8.14
C ARG A 293 -2.92 10.59 -9.57
N LEU A 294 -1.70 10.08 -9.76
CA LEU A 294 -1.25 9.57 -11.07
C LEU A 294 -2.10 8.38 -11.53
N GLY A 295 -2.48 7.50 -10.60
CA GLY A 295 -3.41 6.40 -10.86
C GLY A 295 -4.80 6.87 -11.27
N GLU A 296 -5.34 7.86 -10.57
CA GLU A 296 -6.63 8.50 -10.91
C GLU A 296 -6.60 9.07 -12.34
N GLU A 297 -5.55 9.79 -12.72
CA GLU A 297 -5.43 10.34 -14.09
C GLU A 297 -5.35 9.24 -15.16
N VAL A 298 -4.71 8.10 -14.88
CA VAL A 298 -4.73 6.95 -15.79
C VAL A 298 -6.12 6.32 -15.87
N ALA A 299 -6.82 6.16 -14.76
CA ALA A 299 -8.19 5.65 -14.74
C ALA A 299 -9.16 6.55 -15.53
N LEU A 300 -9.06 7.87 -15.39
CA LEU A 300 -9.86 8.81 -16.17
C LEU A 300 -9.64 8.66 -17.69
N ARG A 301 -8.39 8.38 -18.12
CA ARG A 301 -8.10 8.08 -19.53
C ARG A 301 -8.69 6.75 -19.97
N ILE A 302 -8.56 5.71 -19.14
CA ILE A 302 -9.18 4.39 -19.42
C ILE A 302 -10.69 4.56 -19.59
N LEU A 303 -11.37 5.28 -18.70
CA LEU A 303 -12.81 5.53 -18.79
C LEU A 303 -13.18 6.33 -20.05
N ARG A 304 -12.40 7.35 -20.41
CA ARG A 304 -12.64 8.16 -21.62
C ARG A 304 -12.51 7.34 -22.90
N GLU A 305 -11.46 6.53 -23.00
CA GLU A 305 -11.25 5.63 -24.14
C GLU A 305 -12.36 4.58 -24.22
N ALA A 306 -12.76 4.03 -23.08
CA ALA A 306 -13.77 2.98 -23.04
C ALA A 306 -15.17 3.53 -23.37
N ARG A 307 -15.54 4.71 -22.85
CA ARG A 307 -16.77 5.45 -23.19
C ARG A 307 -16.97 5.47 -24.71
N ALA A 308 -15.96 5.90 -25.47
CA ALA A 308 -16.06 6.07 -26.92
C ALA A 308 -16.44 4.79 -27.68
N THR A 309 -16.39 3.63 -27.03
CA THR A 309 -16.73 2.32 -27.61
C THR A 309 -18.15 1.84 -27.28
N TYR A 310 -18.88 2.51 -26.39
CA TYR A 310 -20.22 2.11 -25.96
C TYR A 310 -21.32 2.74 -26.82
N SER A 311 -22.36 1.97 -27.09
CA SER A 311 -23.53 2.41 -27.89
C SER A 311 -24.73 2.74 -27.01
N GLU A 312 -24.69 2.32 -25.75
CA GLU A 312 -25.71 2.56 -24.74
C GLU A 312 -25.86 4.07 -24.46
N PRO A 313 -27.09 4.58 -24.32
CA PRO A 313 -27.31 5.97 -23.96
C PRO A 313 -27.02 6.17 -22.47
N PHE A 314 -25.92 6.84 -22.14
CA PHE A 314 -25.59 7.31 -20.80
C PHE A 314 -24.82 8.65 -20.87
N ASN A 315 -24.92 9.49 -19.83
CA ASN A 315 -24.35 10.85 -19.87
C ASN A 315 -22.83 10.88 -19.60
N GLY A 316 -22.22 9.72 -19.36
CA GLY A 316 -20.82 9.59 -18.99
C GLY A 316 -20.64 8.98 -17.62
N PHE A 317 -19.41 8.65 -17.27
CA PHE A 317 -19.09 8.18 -15.92
C PHE A 317 -18.97 9.38 -14.98
N THR A 318 -19.57 9.30 -13.80
CA THR A 318 -19.44 10.34 -12.76
C THR A 318 -18.64 9.85 -11.57
N LEU A 319 -17.77 10.70 -11.03
CA LEU A 319 -17.06 10.44 -9.77
C LEU A 319 -16.57 11.73 -9.11
N ILE A 320 -16.27 11.67 -7.82
CA ILE A 320 -15.54 12.66 -7.04
C ILE A 320 -14.06 12.29 -7.01
N LYS A 321 -13.22 13.16 -7.57
CA LYS A 321 -11.77 12.99 -7.58
C LYS A 321 -11.19 13.03 -6.16
N PHE A 322 -9.96 12.55 -5.99
CA PHE A 322 -9.26 12.61 -4.70
C PHE A 322 -9.09 14.02 -4.13
N ASP A 323 -9.13 15.06 -4.97
CA ASP A 323 -9.10 16.46 -4.53
C ASP A 323 -10.49 17.03 -4.16
N GLY A 324 -11.53 16.20 -4.21
CA GLY A 324 -12.91 16.57 -3.92
C GLY A 324 -13.66 17.18 -5.09
N THR A 325 -13.04 17.31 -6.27
CA THR A 325 -13.72 17.87 -7.44
C THR A 325 -14.59 16.81 -8.15
N PRO A 326 -15.86 17.12 -8.48
CA PRO A 326 -16.66 16.22 -9.29
C PRO A 326 -16.18 16.25 -10.74
N VAL A 327 -16.24 15.11 -11.43
CA VAL A 327 -15.93 14.99 -12.85
C VAL A 327 -16.96 14.11 -13.55
N ILE A 328 -17.27 14.48 -14.80
CA ILE A 328 -18.06 13.67 -15.73
C ILE A 328 -17.15 13.31 -16.91
N ILE A 329 -17.03 12.02 -17.21
CA ILE A 329 -16.22 11.50 -18.32
C ILE A 329 -17.15 11.16 -19.48
N VAL A 330 -17.17 12.06 -20.48
CA VAL A 330 -17.93 11.95 -21.74
C VAL A 330 -17.10 11.44 -22.91
#